data_AF-A0A524NMJ1-F1
#
_entry.id   AF-A0A524NMJ1-F1
#
_cell.length_a   1.000
_cell.length_b   1.000
_cell.length_c   1.000
_cell.angle_alpha   90.00
_cell.angle_beta   90.00
_cell.angle_gamma   90.00
#
_symmetry.space_group_name_H-M   'P 1'
#
loop_
_entity.id
_entity.type
_entity.pdbx_description
1 polymer ?
#
loop_
_entity_poly.entity_id
_entity_poly.type
_entity_poly.pdbx_seq_one_letter_code
_entity_poly.pdbx_strand_id
1 'polypeptide(L)'
;MKNKANITLTLDGQAYTGFQFDRESRDLSASFKLAPGAHTVVLSVSNSCGTDNRGTSVNVEGPCSPPTVSFSLQEVNLNDATHELRGSVTGVK
;
A
#
# COMPACT_ATOMS: atom_id res chain seq x y z
N MET A 1 22.97 21.95 8.25
CA MET A 1 21.87 22.74 7.63
C MET A 1 21.35 22.01 6.41
N LYS A 2 20.07 21.62 6.37
CA LYS A 2 19.43 20.80 5.32
C LYS A 2 18.72 21.72 4.31
N ASN A 3 19.36 22.15 3.21
CA ASN A 3 18.69 23.03 2.23
C ASN A 3 17.97 22.16 1.21
N LYS A 4 16.64 22.25 1.24
CA LYS A 4 15.72 21.54 0.36
C LYS A 4 15.33 22.37 -0.88
N ALA A 5 15.79 23.61 -1.02
CA ALA A 5 15.24 24.58 -1.99
C ALA A 5 15.27 24.09 -3.45
N ASN A 6 16.17 23.16 -3.76
CA ASN A 6 16.37 22.64 -5.11
C ASN A 6 15.76 21.24 -5.32
N ILE A 7 15.08 20.71 -4.31
CA ILE A 7 14.49 19.37 -4.31
C ILE A 7 12.98 19.52 -4.15
N THR A 8 12.25 19.00 -5.13
CA THR A 8 10.79 18.92 -5.09
C THR A 8 10.38 17.46 -5.10
N LEU A 9 9.44 17.11 -4.24
CA LEU A 9 8.88 15.77 -4.13
C LEU A 9 7.37 15.92 -4.22
N THR A 10 6.71 15.13 -5.04
CA THR A 10 5.25 15.10 -5.14
C THR A 10 4.72 13.70 -4.88
N LEU A 11 3.59 13.63 -4.18
CA LEU A 11 2.76 12.43 -4.04
C LEU A 11 1.45 12.69 -4.79
N ASP A 12 1.13 11.87 -5.78
CA ASP A 12 -0.06 11.99 -6.62
C ASP A 12 -0.22 13.38 -7.26
N GLY A 13 0.92 13.95 -7.69
CA GLY A 13 1.00 15.28 -8.27
C GLY A 13 0.92 16.44 -7.27
N GLN A 14 0.69 16.17 -5.99
CA GLN A 14 0.66 17.19 -4.93
C GLN A 14 2.03 17.33 -4.26
N ALA A 15 2.45 18.57 -4.00
CA ALA A 15 3.73 18.85 -3.35
C ALA A 15 3.80 18.22 -1.94
N TYR A 16 4.85 17.45 -1.69
CA TYR A 16 5.11 16.76 -0.44
C TYR A 16 6.36 17.35 0.25
N THR A 17 6.17 17.95 1.42
CA THR A 17 7.25 18.67 2.15
C THR A 17 7.87 17.84 3.29
N GLY A 18 7.26 16.70 3.63
CA GLY A 18 7.62 15.81 4.74
C GLY A 18 8.87 14.94 4.53
N PHE A 19 9.76 15.30 3.61
CA PHE A 19 11.01 14.58 3.35
C PHE A 19 12.20 15.21 4.09
N GLN A 20 13.34 14.53 4.11
CA GLN A 20 14.61 15.03 4.58
C GLN A 20 15.68 14.78 3.52
N PHE A 21 16.68 15.66 3.50
CA PHE A 21 17.87 15.51 2.67
C PHE A 21 19.10 15.77 3.53
N ASP A 22 20.00 14.79 3.55
CA ASP A 22 21.32 14.92 4.11
C ASP A 22 22.31 15.35 3.03
N ARG A 23 23.01 16.46 3.28
CA ARG A 23 23.98 17.01 2.32
C ARG A 23 25.33 16.35 2.40
N GLU A 24 25.67 15.70 3.51
CA GLU A 24 26.95 15.04 3.68
C GLU A 24 26.92 13.68 2.99
N SER A 25 25.94 12.84 3.33
CA SER A 25 25.78 11.52 2.70
C SER A 25 25.07 11.53 1.35
N ARG A 26 24.39 12.63 0.99
CA ARG A 26 23.50 12.74 -0.18
C ARG A 26 22.24 11.88 -0.09
N ASP A 27 21.90 11.42 1.11
CA ASP A 27 20.70 10.60 1.31
C ASP A 27 19.43 11.45 1.35
N LEU A 28 18.39 10.96 0.69
CA LEU A 28 17.04 11.49 0.76
C LEU A 28 16.10 10.46 1.38
N SER A 29 15.30 10.88 2.35
CA SER A 29 14.35 10.01 3.04
C SER A 29 13.00 10.69 3.18
N ALA A 30 11.94 9.92 3.03
CA ALA A 30 10.56 10.35 3.24
C ALA A 30 9.74 9.15 3.70
N SER A 31 8.70 9.40 4.49
CA SER A 31 7.72 8.39 4.86
C SER A 31 6.35 8.87 4.44
N PHE A 32 5.53 7.99 3.89
CA PHE A 32 4.20 8.31 3.40
C PHE A 32 3.16 7.45 4.12
N LYS A 33 1.98 8.02 4.38
CA LYS A 33 0.80 7.26 4.82
C LYS A 33 -0.14 7.15 3.63
N LEU A 34 -0.03 6.04 2.91
CA LEU A 34 -0.79 5.79 1.68
C LEU A 34 -2.08 5.03 1.97
N ALA A 35 -3.14 5.35 1.23
CA ALA A 35 -4.38 4.60 1.27
C ALA A 35 -4.30 3.39 0.33
N PRO A 36 -5.23 2.44 0.39
CA PRO A 36 -5.35 1.41 -0.64
C PRO A 36 -5.54 2.03 -2.03
N GLY A 37 -4.76 1.56 -3.00
CA GLY A 37 -4.78 2.04 -4.38
C GLY A 37 -3.40 2.36 -4.93
N ALA A 38 -3.39 2.86 -6.17
CA ALA A 38 -2.19 3.28 -6.86
C ALA A 38 -1.79 4.70 -6.46
N HIS A 39 -0.53 4.87 -6.13
CA HIS A 39 0.09 6.15 -5.79
C HIS A 39 1.35 6.37 -6.61
N THR A 40 1.58 7.59 -7.06
CA THR A 40 2.77 7.96 -7.84
C THR A 40 3.60 8.98 -7.07
N VAL A 41 4.88 8.67 -6.89
CA VAL A 41 5.87 9.53 -6.24
C VAL A 41 6.83 10.04 -7.29
N VAL A 42 7.02 11.36 -7.37
CA VAL A 42 7.96 12.00 -8.30
C VAL A 42 8.93 12.89 -7.54
N LEU A 43 10.22 12.67 -7.75
CA LEU A 43 11.31 13.51 -7.26
C LEU A 43 11.90 14.30 -8.43
N SER A 44 12.05 15.61 -8.24
CA SER A 44 12.71 16.49 -9.20
C SER A 44 13.75 17.34 -8.49
N VAL A 45 14.96 17.35 -9.04
CA VAL A 45 16.12 18.08 -8.49
C VAL A 45 16.68 19.00 -9.56
N SER A 46 16.92 20.25 -9.20
CA SER A 46 17.42 21.28 -10.12
C SER A 46 18.71 21.93 -9.61
N ASN A 47 19.65 22.22 -10.50
CA ASN A 47 20.81 23.06 -10.25
C ASN A 47 21.08 23.97 -11.45
N SER A 48 22.18 24.73 -11.43
CA SER A 48 22.54 25.65 -12.52
C SER A 48 22.81 24.96 -13.86
N CYS A 49 23.08 23.65 -13.86
CA CYS A 49 23.35 22.87 -15.07
C CYS A 49 22.10 22.23 -15.66
N GLY A 50 20.99 22.17 -14.91
CA GLY A 50 19.73 21.61 -15.39
C GLY A 50 18.88 20.97 -14.30
N THR A 51 17.89 20.18 -14.74
CA THR A 51 16.92 19.49 -13.89
C THR A 51 16.87 18.02 -14.24
N ASP A 52 16.87 17.15 -13.23
CA ASP A 52 16.58 15.73 -13.39
C ASP A 52 15.27 15.38 -12.66
N ASN A 53 14.46 14.51 -13.26
CA ASN A 53 13.21 14.03 -12.69
C ASN A 53 13.12 12.50 -12.73
N ARG A 54 12.61 11.90 -11.66
CA ARG A 54 12.35 10.46 -11.57
C ARG A 54 11.05 10.20 -10.83
N GLY A 55 10.22 9.33 -11.39
CA GLY A 55 8.96 8.91 -10.81
C GLY A 55 8.90 7.40 -10.62
N THR A 56 8.23 6.96 -9.56
CA THR A 56 7.87 5.56 -9.33
C THR A 56 6.41 5.46 -8.89
N SER A 57 5.76 4.35 -9.22
CA SER A 57 4.41 4.07 -8.77
C SER A 57 4.40 2.88 -7.82
N VAL A 58 3.59 2.97 -6.78
CA VAL A 58 3.35 1.91 -5.81
C VAL A 58 1.86 1.64 -5.76
N ASN A 59 1.49 0.37 -5.73
CA ASN A 59 0.10 -0.04 -5.51
C ASN A 59 -0.01 -0.63 -4.11
N VAL A 60 -0.77 0.03 -3.24
CA VAL A 60 -1.00 -0.42 -1.87
C VAL A 60 -2.26 -1.28 -1.86
N GLU A 61 -2.11 -2.54 -1.47
CA GLU A 61 -3.25 -3.43 -1.33
C GLU A 61 -4.16 -2.96 -0.19
N GLY A 62 -5.47 -3.10 -0.40
CA GLY A 62 -6.45 -2.83 0.64
C GLY A 62 -6.41 -3.89 1.75
N PRO A 63 -7.12 -3.64 2.88
CA PRO A 63 -7.32 -4.67 3.87
C PRO A 63 -7.96 -5.90 3.22
N CYS A 64 -7.21 -7.00 3.22
CA CYS A 64 -7.67 -8.30 2.75
C CYS A 64 -8.00 -9.13 3.97
N SER A 65 -9.29 -9.43 4.16
CA SER A 65 -9.72 -10.42 5.15
C SER A 65 -9.59 -11.80 4.53
N PRO A 66 -8.80 -12.73 5.11
CA PRO A 66 -8.69 -14.07 4.57
C PRO A 66 -10.04 -14.79 4.61
N PRO A 67 -10.34 -15.66 3.64
CA PRO A 67 -11.54 -16.47 3.71
C PRO A 67 -11.46 -17.40 4.92
N THR A 68 -12.56 -17.51 5.66
CA THR A 68 -12.65 -18.38 6.84
C THR A 68 -13.76 -19.39 6.63
N VAL A 69 -13.46 -20.66 6.89
CA VAL A 69 -14.41 -21.77 6.81
C VAL A 69 -14.70 -22.27 8.21
N SER A 70 -15.98 -22.35 8.57
CA SER A 70 -16.44 -23.02 9.78
C SER A 70 -17.51 -24.04 9.39
N PHE A 71 -17.37 -25.27 9.86
CA PHE A 71 -18.35 -26.32 9.60
C PHE A 71 -18.49 -27.27 10.79
N SER A 72 -19.63 -27.94 10.84
CA SER A 72 -19.93 -29.05 11.72
C SER A 72 -20.61 -30.17 10.94
N LEU A 73 -20.45 -31.39 11.43
CA LEU A 73 -21.16 -32.57 10.97
C LEU A 73 -22.09 -33.03 12.09
N GLN A 74 -23.36 -33.27 11.76
CA GLN A 74 -24.34 -33.77 12.71
C GLN A 74 -25.00 -35.02 12.16
N GLU A 75 -25.16 -36.04 13.00
CA GLU A 75 -25.94 -37.23 12.65
C GLU A 75 -27.42 -36.87 12.50
N VAL A 76 -28.06 -37.37 11.44
CA VAL A 76 -29.46 -37.12 11.12
C VAL A 76 -30.17 -38.44 10.81
N ASN A 77 -31.47 -38.49 11.10
CA ASN A 77 -32.31 -39.66 10.82
C ASN A 77 -33.14 -39.41 9.55
N LEU A 78 -32.48 -39.45 8.40
CA LEU A 78 -33.11 -39.35 7.07
C LEU A 78 -32.93 -40.66 6.30
N ASN A 79 -33.82 -40.93 5.35
CA ASN A 79 -33.80 -42.18 4.57
C ASN A 79 -32.61 -42.26 3.59
N ASP A 80 -32.06 -41.12 3.22
CA ASP A 80 -31.05 -40.93 2.19
C ASP A 80 -29.75 -40.27 2.71
N ALA A 81 -29.70 -39.88 3.98
CA ALA A 81 -28.51 -39.30 4.61
C ALA A 81 -28.40 -39.70 6.09
N THR A 82 -27.18 -40.02 6.53
CA THR A 82 -26.89 -40.32 7.95
C THR A 82 -26.22 -39.15 8.67
N HIS A 83 -25.58 -38.23 7.93
CA HIS A 83 -24.91 -37.06 8.50
C HIS A 83 -25.14 -35.85 7.60
N GLU A 84 -25.44 -34.71 8.22
CA GLU A 84 -25.59 -33.42 7.55
C GLU A 84 -24.39 -32.53 7.87
N LEU A 85 -23.80 -31.93 6.83
CA LEU A 85 -22.78 -30.90 6.95
C LEU A 85 -23.47 -29.53 6.98
N ARG A 86 -23.18 -28.74 8.00
CA ARG A 86 -23.60 -27.34 8.10
C ARG A 86 -22.37 -26.48 8.28
N GLY A 87 -22.33 -25.33 7.62
CA GLY A 87 -21.19 -24.45 7.74
C GLY A 87 -21.45 -23.07 7.16
N SER A 88 -20.47 -22.20 7.36
CA SER A 88 -20.42 -20.87 6.79
C SER A 88 -19.03 -20.61 6.22
N VAL A 89 -19.02 -19.91 5.08
CA VAL A 89 -17.81 -19.37 4.47
C VAL A 89 -17.91 -17.86 4.55
N THR A 90 -16.93 -17.21 5.16
CA THR A 90 -16.84 -15.76 5.25
C THR A 90 -15.57 -15.26 4.55
N GLY A 91 -15.50 -13.97 4.23
CA GLY A 91 -14.31 -13.37 3.62
C GLY A 91 -14.11 -13.70 2.12
N VAL A 92 -15.15 -14.17 1.43
CA VAL A 92 -15.16 -14.32 -0.03
C VAL A 92 -15.78 -13.06 -0.63
N LYS A 93 -15.04 -12.37 -1.51
CA LYS A 93 -15.53 -11.25 -2.33
C LYS A 93 -15.76 -11.72 -3.76
#